data_AF-A0A529LJI5-F1
#
_entry.id   AF-A0A529LJI5-F1
#
_cell.length_a   1.000
_cell.length_b   1.000
_cell.length_c   1.000
_cell.angle_alpha   90.00
_cell.angle_beta   90.00
_cell.angle_gamma   90.00
#
_symmetry.space_group_name_H-M   'P 1'
#
loop_
_entity.id
_entity.type
_entity.pdbx_description
1 polymer ?
#
loop_
_entity_poly.entity_id
_entity_poly.type
_entity_poly.pdbx_seq_one_letter_code
_entity_poly.pdbx_strand_id
1 'polypeptide(L)'
;MTWLKPSWQSVLAILLCLTAFALGAMTKPEAAALVDPTATFAYPYMGAKGLIIGLLLLIAALVSMAKLTPIVEAIVLFAGAHAAAWLLIKGIAGFEGTALAPYFLLLAAAWLLAWRCVALLS
;
A
#
# COMPACT_ATOMS: atom_id res chain seq x y z
N MET A 1 -10.60 -29.05 1.35
CA MET A 1 -9.84 -28.42 2.45
C MET A 1 -9.62 -26.97 2.08
N THR A 2 -10.46 -26.06 2.57
CA THR A 2 -10.28 -24.62 2.32
C THR A 2 -9.20 -24.10 3.27
N TRP A 3 -7.96 -24.04 2.77
CA TRP A 3 -6.80 -23.50 3.48
C TRP A 3 -6.83 -21.97 3.60
N LEU A 4 -7.89 -21.33 3.10
CA LEU A 4 -8.04 -19.89 3.01
C LEU A 4 -9.11 -19.42 3.99
N LYS A 5 -8.76 -18.47 4.87
CA LYS A 5 -9.71 -17.65 5.62
C LYS A 5 -9.63 -16.22 5.06
N PRO A 6 -10.17 -15.97 3.85
CA PRO A 6 -10.12 -14.64 3.27
C PRO A 6 -10.95 -13.70 4.13
N SER A 7 -10.29 -12.71 4.76
CA SER A 7 -11.03 -11.57 5.32
C SER A 7 -11.35 -10.62 4.18
N TRP A 8 -12.54 -10.05 4.20
CA TRP A 8 -12.91 -8.99 3.27
C TRP A 8 -11.92 -7.80 3.31
N GLN A 9 -11.32 -7.50 4.47
CA GLN A 9 -10.34 -6.40 4.65
C GLN A 9 -9.07 -6.64 3.82
N SER A 10 -8.43 -7.80 3.96
CA SER A 10 -7.25 -8.17 3.16
C SER A 10 -7.57 -8.28 1.67
N VAL A 11 -8.73 -8.82 1.30
CA VAL A 11 -9.15 -8.89 -0.12
C VAL A 11 -9.32 -7.49 -0.70
N LEU A 12 -9.99 -6.60 0.01
CA LEU A 12 -10.17 -5.22 -0.42
C LEU A 12 -8.85 -4.46 -0.49
N ALA A 13 -7.94 -4.66 0.47
CA ALA A 13 -6.60 -4.07 0.44
C ALA A 13 -5.80 -4.51 -0.81
N ILE A 14 -5.88 -5.78 -1.20
CA ILE A 14 -5.27 -6.29 -2.44
C ILE A 14 -5.88 -5.58 -3.66
N LEU A 15 -7.21 -5.50 -3.73
CA LEU A 15 -7.90 -4.84 -4.83
C LEU A 15 -7.48 -3.38 -4.96
N LEU A 16 -7.43 -2.63 -3.85
CA LEU A 16 -6.97 -1.23 -3.84
C LEU A 16 -5.52 -1.09 -4.33
N CYS A 17 -4.62 -1.99 -3.93
CA CYS A 17 -3.23 -1.99 -4.40
C CYS A 17 -3.14 -2.26 -5.90
N LEU A 18 -3.92 -3.21 -6.42
CA LEU A 18 -3.96 -3.53 -7.85
C LEU A 18 -4.57 -2.39 -8.66
N THR A 19 -5.64 -1.76 -8.17
CA THR A 19 -6.24 -0.58 -8.80
C THR A 19 -5.27 0.60 -8.81
N ALA A 20 -4.58 0.86 -7.70
CA ALA A 20 -3.56 1.90 -7.64
C ALA A 20 -2.40 1.62 -8.63
N PHE A 21 -1.98 0.37 -8.75
CA PHE A 21 -0.97 -0.04 -9.73
C PHE A 21 -1.46 0.20 -11.17
N ALA A 22 -2.70 -0.20 -11.49
CA ALA A 22 -3.29 -0.03 -12.82
C ALA A 22 -3.50 1.44 -13.20
N LEU A 23 -3.88 2.29 -12.25
CA LEU A 23 -4.05 3.73 -12.46
C LEU A 23 -2.71 4.48 -12.66
N GLY A 24 -1.58 3.86 -12.30
CA GLY A 24 -0.26 4.41 -12.56
C GLY A 24 0.09 5.53 -11.58
N ALA A 25 0.28 6.75 -12.09
CA ALA A 25 0.94 7.83 -11.35
C ALA A 25 0.25 8.20 -10.03
N MET A 26 1.03 8.29 -8.94
CA MET A 26 0.55 8.71 -7.62
C MET A 26 0.53 10.23 -7.44
N THR A 27 1.30 10.96 -8.25
CA THR A 27 1.42 12.41 -8.16
C THR A 27 1.40 13.07 -9.53
N LYS A 28 0.98 14.35 -9.61
CA LYS A 28 0.99 15.11 -10.87
C LYS A 28 2.39 15.20 -11.51
N PRO A 29 3.49 15.42 -10.76
CA PRO A 29 4.84 15.41 -11.34
C PRO A 29 5.24 14.05 -11.92
N GLU A 30 4.85 12.94 -11.28
CA GLU A 30 5.06 11.59 -11.82
C GLU A 30 4.28 11.40 -13.13
N ALA A 31 3.03 11.87 -13.19
CA ALA A 31 2.23 11.81 -14.41
C ALA A 31 2.84 12.64 -15.56
N ALA A 32 3.38 13.82 -15.25
CA ALA A 32 4.08 14.66 -16.22
C ALA A 32 5.36 13.99 -16.75
N ALA A 33 6.15 13.36 -15.87
CA ALA A 33 7.36 12.66 -16.25
C ALA A 33 7.11 11.41 -17.12
N LEU A 34 5.94 10.78 -17.00
CA LEU A 34 5.54 9.68 -17.90
C LEU A 34 5.16 10.16 -19.31
N VAL A 35 4.70 11.41 -19.44
CA VAL A 35 4.33 12.00 -20.74
C VAL A 35 5.55 12.54 -21.48
N ASP A 36 6.50 13.12 -20.75
CA ASP A 36 7.80 13.57 -21.29
C ASP A 36 8.98 12.97 -20.50
N PRO A 37 9.50 11.80 -20.93
CA PRO A 37 10.60 11.12 -20.26
C PRO A 37 11.96 11.82 -20.47
N THR A 38 12.05 12.85 -21.31
CA THR A 38 13.29 13.62 -21.51
C THR A 38 13.44 14.78 -20.52
N ALA A 39 12.34 15.14 -19.86
CA ALA A 39 12.35 16.16 -18.84
C ALA A 39 12.83 15.59 -17.48
N THR A 40 13.96 16.11 -16.99
CA THR A 40 14.48 15.80 -15.65
C THR A 40 13.63 16.46 -14.56
N PHE A 41 12.49 15.85 -14.23
CA PHE A 41 11.73 16.20 -13.05
C PHE A 41 12.17 15.32 -11.87
N ALA A 42 12.61 15.93 -10.76
CA ALA A 42 12.67 15.22 -9.49
C ALA A 42 11.24 15.06 -8.98
N TYR A 43 10.66 13.86 -9.08
CA TYR A 43 9.29 13.59 -8.63
C TYR A 43 9.23 12.58 -7.47
N PRO A 44 8.20 12.69 -6.60
CA PRO A 44 7.96 11.77 -5.49
C PRO A 44 8.00 10.30 -5.89
N TYR A 45 8.53 9.45 -5.00
CA TYR A 45 8.50 7.98 -5.13
C TYR A 45 9.28 7.36 -6.29
N MET A 46 10.18 8.11 -6.95
CA MET A 46 11.18 7.53 -7.86
C MET A 46 11.88 6.32 -7.21
N GLY A 47 11.64 5.12 -7.74
CA GLY A 47 12.18 3.86 -7.21
C GLY A 47 11.48 3.28 -5.97
N ALA A 48 10.78 4.08 -5.16
CA ALA A 48 10.13 3.62 -3.92
C ALA A 48 8.70 3.10 -4.13
N LYS A 49 8.01 3.52 -5.19
CA LYS A 49 6.62 3.12 -5.50
C LYS A 49 6.42 1.61 -5.54
N GLY A 50 7.30 0.89 -6.25
CA GLY A 50 7.22 -0.57 -6.37
C GLY A 50 7.39 -1.28 -5.03
N LEU A 51 8.26 -0.75 -4.16
CA LEU A 51 8.48 -1.27 -2.82
C LEU A 51 7.23 -1.13 -1.95
N ILE A 52 6.56 0.03 -1.96
CA ILE A 52 5.36 0.28 -1.16
C ILE A 52 4.21 -0.65 -1.57
N ILE A 53 3.95 -0.76 -2.88
CA ILE A 53 2.92 -1.65 -3.41
C ILE A 53 3.26 -3.11 -3.10
N GLY A 54 4.51 -3.51 -3.33
CA GLY A 54 4.99 -4.86 -3.03
C GLY A 54 4.88 -5.23 -1.56
N LEU A 55 5.22 -4.31 -0.65
CA LEU A 55 5.10 -4.50 0.79
C LEU A 55 3.64 -4.71 1.20
N LEU A 56 2.72 -3.85 0.74
CA LEU A 56 1.29 -3.96 1.04
C LEU A 56 0.68 -5.25 0.49
N LEU A 57 1.01 -5.63 -0.75
CA LEU A 57 0.56 -6.89 -1.35
C LEU A 57 1.11 -8.11 -0.62
N LEU A 58 2.38 -8.09 -0.22
CA LEU A 58 3.00 -9.17 0.54
C LEU A 58 2.29 -9.36 1.89
N ILE A 59 2.06 -8.28 2.64
CA ILE A 59 1.36 -8.33 3.92
C ILE A 59 -0.06 -8.88 3.74
N ALA A 60 -0.81 -8.35 2.76
CA ALA A 60 -2.18 -8.78 2.53
C ALA A 60 -2.26 -10.25 2.09
N ALA A 61 -1.30 -10.73 1.28
CA ALA A 61 -1.19 -12.12 0.87
C ALA A 61 -0.83 -13.05 2.05
N LEU A 62 0.19 -12.71 2.84
CA LEU A 62 0.60 -13.47 4.03
C LEU A 62 -0.57 -13.65 4.99
N VAL A 63 -1.30 -12.58 5.26
CA VAL A 63 -2.39 -12.54 6.22
C VAL A 63 -3.68 -13.22 5.70
N SER A 64 -3.88 -13.27 4.38
CA SER A 64 -5.03 -13.92 3.75
C SER A 64 -4.84 -15.45 3.59
N MET A 65 -3.60 -15.90 3.43
CA MET A 65 -3.30 -17.28 3.02
C MET A 65 -2.49 -18.10 4.04
N ALA A 66 -1.75 -17.48 4.95
CA ALA A 66 -0.93 -18.22 5.90
C ALA A 66 -1.65 -18.47 7.23
N LYS A 67 -1.53 -19.70 7.76
CA LYS A 67 -1.88 -20.01 9.15
C LYS A 67 -0.77 -19.51 10.08
N LEU A 68 -0.71 -18.19 10.28
CA LEU A 68 0.18 -17.59 11.26
C LEU A 68 -0.43 -17.72 12.66
N THR A 69 0.43 -17.69 13.68
CA THR A 69 -0.08 -17.50 15.05
C THR A 69 -0.63 -16.07 15.15
N PRO A 70 -1.70 -15.84 15.94
CA PRO A 70 -2.34 -14.53 16.02
C PRO A 70 -1.37 -13.39 16.37
N ILE A 71 -0.38 -13.68 17.22
CA ILE A 71 0.68 -12.73 17.61
C ILE A 71 1.56 -12.35 16.41
N VAL A 72 1.99 -13.32 15.61
CA VAL A 72 2.82 -13.05 14.43
C VAL A 72 2.02 -12.29 13.37
N GLU A 73 0.75 -12.63 13.18
CA GLU A 73 -0.16 -11.91 12.27
C GLU A 73 -0.30 -10.44 12.68
N ALA A 74 -0.52 -10.17 13.97
CA ALA A 74 -0.62 -8.81 14.50
C ALA A 74 0.68 -8.02 14.33
N ILE A 75 1.85 -8.61 14.60
CA ILE A 75 3.14 -7.93 14.41
C ILE A 75 3.36 -7.55 12.94
N VAL A 76 3.07 -8.47 12.01
CA VAL A 76 3.22 -8.23 10.56
C VAL A 76 2.26 -7.15 10.09
N LEU A 77 0.99 -7.20 10.50
CA LEU A 77 0.01 -6.18 10.15
C LEU A 77 0.36 -4.82 10.75
N PHE A 78 0.79 -4.78 12.01
CA PHE A 78 1.16 -3.55 12.69
C PHE A 78 2.39 -2.91 12.01
N ALA A 79 3.53 -3.61 11.98
CA ALA A 79 4.75 -3.06 11.42
C ALA A 79 4.60 -2.74 9.92
N GLY A 80 3.99 -3.64 9.17
CA GLY A 80 3.84 -3.51 7.73
C GLY A 80 2.92 -2.38 7.29
N ALA A 81 1.73 -2.25 7.89
CA ALA A 81 0.80 -1.18 7.57
C ALA A 81 1.36 0.20 7.93
N HIS A 82 2.01 0.31 9.10
CA HIS A 82 2.60 1.57 9.55
C HIS A 82 3.85 1.94 8.74
N ALA A 83 4.70 0.98 8.38
CA ALA A 83 5.84 1.22 7.51
C ALA A 83 5.39 1.71 6.12
N ALA A 84 4.38 1.09 5.52
CA ALA A 84 3.83 1.52 4.24
C ALA A 84 3.24 2.94 4.33
N ALA A 85 2.46 3.23 5.37
CA ALA A 85 1.90 4.57 5.61
C ALA A 85 3.00 5.62 5.83
N TRP A 86 4.04 5.28 6.59
CA TRP A 86 5.20 6.15 6.82
C TRP A 86 5.93 6.47 5.51
N LEU A 87 6.18 5.46 4.66
CA LEU A 87 6.81 5.66 3.35
C LEU A 87 5.97 6.52 2.41
N LEU A 88 4.64 6.36 2.42
CA LEU A 88 3.70 7.21 1.70
C LEU A 88 3.79 8.66 2.19
N ILE A 89 3.63 8.89 3.50
CA ILE A 89 3.63 10.26 4.04
C ILE A 89 4.99 10.95 3.82
N LYS A 90 6.10 10.24 4.05
CA LYS A 90 7.44 10.80 3.82
C LYS A 90 7.74 11.04 2.35
N GLY A 91 7.26 10.17 1.46
CA GLY A 91 7.53 10.25 0.03
C GLY A 91 6.79 11.39 -0.66
N ILE A 92 5.60 11.78 -0.18
CA ILE A 92 4.85 12.92 -0.74
C ILE A 92 5.22 14.27 -0.13
N ALA A 93 6.09 14.31 0.90
CA ALA A 93 6.43 15.56 1.59
C ALA A 93 6.98 16.61 0.61
N GLY A 94 6.42 17.83 0.65
CA GLY A 94 6.70 18.91 -0.30
C GLY A 94 5.90 18.87 -1.61
N PHE A 95 5.06 17.84 -1.81
CA PHE A 95 4.22 17.63 -3.00
C PHE A 95 2.77 17.28 -2.64
N GLU A 96 2.32 17.63 -1.43
CA GLU A 96 1.06 17.20 -0.85
C GLU A 96 -0.16 17.60 -1.72
N GLY A 97 -0.13 18.78 -2.34
CA GLY A 97 -1.17 19.28 -3.25
C GLY A 97 -1.22 18.59 -4.63
N THR A 98 -0.33 17.63 -4.88
CA THR A 98 -0.21 16.92 -6.16
C THR A 98 -0.65 15.46 -6.09
N ALA A 99 -1.10 14.98 -4.93
CA ALA A 99 -1.59 13.63 -4.72
C ALA A 99 -2.72 13.28 -5.70
N LEU A 100 -2.63 12.10 -6.33
CA LEU A 100 -3.65 11.53 -7.19
C LEU A 100 -4.36 10.36 -6.50
N ALA A 101 -5.44 9.87 -7.11
CA ALA A 101 -6.23 8.75 -6.59
C ALA A 101 -5.37 7.53 -6.16
N PRO A 102 -4.32 7.11 -6.89
CA PRO A 102 -3.51 5.95 -6.50
C PRO A 102 -2.84 6.08 -5.13
N TYR A 103 -2.41 7.29 -4.74
CA TYR A 103 -1.85 7.55 -3.42
C TYR A 103 -2.89 7.25 -2.31
N PHE A 104 -4.11 7.77 -2.47
CA PHE A 104 -5.18 7.58 -1.48
C PHE A 104 -5.65 6.13 -1.42
N LEU A 105 -5.65 5.40 -2.54
CA LEU A 105 -5.98 3.97 -2.58
C LEU A 105 -4.96 3.14 -1.78
N LEU A 106 -3.66 3.42 -1.91
CA LEU A 106 -2.62 2.74 -1.13
C LEU A 106 -2.68 3.12 0.34
N LEU A 107 -2.97 4.38 0.66
CA LEU A 107 -3.16 4.81 2.05
C LEU A 107 -4.38 4.12 2.68
N ALA A 108 -5.49 4.00 1.94
CA ALA A 108 -6.67 3.26 2.37
C ALA A 108 -6.39 1.76 2.54
N ALA A 109 -5.57 1.17 1.67
CA ALA A 109 -5.14 -0.23 1.81
C ALA A 109 -4.31 -0.44 3.09
N ALA A 110 -3.36 0.45 3.39
CA ALA A 110 -2.60 0.43 4.63
C ALA A 110 -3.52 0.55 5.86
N TRP A 111 -4.50 1.46 5.81
CA TRP A 111 -5.48 1.63 6.86
C TRP A 111 -6.35 0.38 7.10
N LEU A 112 -6.82 -0.28 6.04
CA LEU A 112 -7.59 -1.53 6.15
C LEU A 112 -6.79 -2.66 6.81
N LEU A 113 -5.49 -2.76 6.49
CA LEU A 113 -4.61 -3.75 7.12
C LEU A 113 -4.36 -3.42 8.59
N ALA A 114 -4.19 -2.15 8.93
CA ALA A 114 -4.11 -1.71 10.33
C ALA A 114 -5.42 -2.01 11.09
N TRP A 115 -6.58 -1.81 10.47
CA TRP A 115 -7.86 -2.18 11.07
C TRP A 115 -7.96 -3.70 11.30
N ARG A 116 -7.48 -4.52 10.36
CA ARG A 116 -7.39 -5.96 10.60
C ARG A 116 -6.53 -6.30 11.82
N CYS A 117 -5.40 -5.59 12.01
CA CYS A 117 -4.57 -5.76 13.21
C CYS A 117 -5.36 -5.54 14.49
N VAL A 118 -6.16 -4.47 14.55
CA VAL A 118 -7.00 -4.15 15.73
C VAL A 118 -8.05 -5.22 15.95
N ALA A 119 -8.72 -5.67 14.89
CA ALA A 119 -9.77 -6.70 14.96
C ALA A 119 -9.23 -8.08 15.40
N LEU A 120 -7.95 -8.36 15.19
CA LEU A 120 -7.31 -9.60 15.67
C LEU A 120 -6.90 -9.52 17.15
N LEU A 121 -6.66 -8.32 17.66
CA LEU A 121 -6.21 -8.06 19.03
C LEU A 121 -7.37 -7.77 20.01
N SER A 122 -8.56 -7.46 19.49
CA SER A 122 -9.81 -7.27 20.23
C SER A 122 -10.52 -8.60 20.51
#